data_AF-A0A815YJI8-F1
#
_entry.id   AF-A0A815YJI8-F1
#
_cell.length_a   1.000
_cell.length_b   1.000
_cell.length_c   1.000
_cell.angle_alpha   90.00
_cell.angle_beta   90.00
_cell.angle_gamma   90.00
#
_symmetry.space_group_name_H-M   'P 1'
#
loop_
_entity.id
_entity.type
_entity.pdbx_description
1 polymer ?
#
loop_
_entity_poly.entity_id
_entity_poly.type
_entity_poly.pdbx_seq_one_letter_code
_entity_poly.pdbx_strand_id
1 'polypeptide(L)' 'FHHIAECLHEFMGKEHLLNTGICYPLGFTFSFPCQQESLASARLTTWTKGFNCSGVVNEDVVKLLQDAIDEKHINAK' A
#
# COMPACT_ATOMS: atom_id res chain seq x y z
N PHE A 1 5.24 -5.08 0.85
CA PHE A 1 3.93 -4.51 1.20
C PHE A 1 3.47 -4.92 2.60
N HIS A 2 3.56 -6.20 3.01
CA HIS A 2 3.25 -6.64 4.39
C HIS A 2 3.85 -5.75 5.51
N HIS A 3 5.13 -5.39 5.42
CA HIS A 3 5.75 -4.51 6.44
C HIS A 3 5.10 -3.12 6.49
N ILE A 4 4.70 -2.56 5.34
CA ILE A 4 3.99 -1.27 5.28
C ILE A 4 2.61 -1.40 5.94
N ALA A 5 1.89 -2.49 5.67
CA ALA A 5 0.59 -2.76 6.27
C ALA A 5 0.70 -2.97 7.79
N GLU A 6 1.75 -3.61 8.28
CA GLU A 6 2.03 -3.73 9.72
C GLU A 6 2.26 -2.36 10.37
N CYS A 7 3.11 -1.52 9.76
CA CYS A 7 3.32 -0.15 10.26
C CYS A 7 2.02 0.66 10.28
N LEU A 8 1.17 0.51 9.26
CA LEU A 8 -0.15 1.14 9.23
C LEU A 8 -1.06 0.62 10.35
N HIS A 9 -1.08 -0.71 10.59
CA HIS A 9 -1.85 -1.32 11.68
C HIS A 9 -1.43 -0.77 13.04
N GLU A 10 -0.12 -0.75 13.32
CA GLU A 10 0.42 -0.20 14.56
C GLU A 10 0.08 1.27 14.75
N PHE A 11 0.19 2.07 13.68
CA PHE A 11 -0.16 3.49 13.71
C PHE A 11 -1.64 3.69 14.03
N MET A 12 -2.54 3.02 13.32
CA MET A 12 -3.97 3.11 13.56
C MET A 12 -4.36 2.61 14.97
N GLY A 13 -3.65 1.61 15.50
CA GLY A 13 -3.84 1.16 16.88
C GLY A 13 -3.44 2.22 17.90
N LYS A 14 -2.29 2.89 17.71
CA LYS A 14 -1.82 3.97 18.57
C LYS A 14 -2.75 5.18 18.56
N GLU A 15 -3.33 5.51 17.41
CA GLU A 15 -4.25 6.63 17.24
C GLU A 15 -5.73 6.28 17.52
N HIS A 16 -6.02 5.07 18.02
CA HIS A 16 -7.38 4.60 18.31
C HIS A 16 -8.33 4.62 17.09
N LEU A 17 -7.80 4.36 15.89
CA LEU A 17 -8.53 4.34 14.62
C LEU A 17 -8.98 2.92 14.22
N LEU A 18 -8.50 1.88 14.90
CA LEU A 18 -8.96 0.51 14.68
C LEU A 18 -10.36 0.29 15.26
N ASN A 19 -11.16 -0.58 14.63
CA ASN A 19 -12.49 -0.99 15.08
C ASN A 19 -13.52 0.16 15.26
N THR A 20 -13.28 1.33 14.67
CA THR A 20 -14.21 2.48 14.71
C THR A 20 -15.40 2.33 13.76
N GLY A 21 -15.36 1.35 12.85
CA GLY A 21 -16.31 1.18 11.75
C GLY A 21 -16.12 2.18 10.59
N ILE A 22 -15.21 3.16 10.74
CA ILE A 22 -14.88 4.14 9.72
C ILE A 22 -13.87 3.51 8.74
N CYS A 23 -14.10 3.71 7.44
CA CYS A 23 -13.12 3.43 6.40
C CYS A 23 -12.31 4.70 6.13
N TYR A 24 -11.01 4.66 6.37
CA TYR A 24 -10.14 5.83 6.22
C TYR A 24 -9.58 5.90 4.79
N PRO A 25 -9.70 7.06 4.11
CA PRO A 25 -9.08 7.25 2.81
C PRO A 25 -7.55 7.29 2.94
N LEU A 26 -6.85 6.51 2.11
CA LEU A 26 -5.40 6.37 2.13
C LEU A 26 -4.79 6.88 0.82
N GLY A 27 -3.96 7.91 0.92
CA GLY A 27 -3.12 8.35 -0.19
C GLY A 27 -1.81 7.55 -0.23
N PHE A 28 -1.52 6.90 -1.36
CA PHE A 28 -0.27 6.15 -1.52
C PHE A 28 0.73 6.86 -2.43
N THR A 29 1.68 7.58 -1.83
CA THR A 29 2.81 8.15 -2.56
C THR A 29 3.90 7.09 -2.75
N PHE A 30 3.91 6.45 -3.92
CA PHE A 30 4.91 5.44 -4.26
C PHE A 30 5.99 6.04 -5.17
N SER A 31 7.08 6.53 -4.58
CA SER A 31 8.12 7.31 -5.27
C SER A 31 9.10 6.46 -6.10
N PHE A 32 8.57 5.66 -7.02
CA PHE A 32 9.30 4.89 -8.03
C PHE A 32 8.67 5.14 -9.42
N PRO A 33 9.42 4.89 -10.51
CA PRO A 33 8.85 4.95 -11.84
C PRO A 33 7.66 3.99 -11.99
N CYS A 34 6.49 4.54 -12.29
CA CYS A 34 5.27 3.76 -12.47
C CYS A 34 4.53 4.23 -13.74
N GLN A 35 3.82 3.30 -14.36
CA GLN A 35 2.78 3.61 -15.33
C GLN A 35 1.45 3.72 -14.60
N GLN A 36 0.93 4.93 -14.47
CA GLN A 36 -0.36 5.16 -13.84
C GLN A 36 -1.49 4.71 -14.78
N GLU A 37 -2.36 3.82 -14.30
CA GLU A 37 -3.47 3.25 -15.09
C GLU A 37 -4.82 3.85 -14.67
N SER A 38 -4.95 4.28 -13.42
CA SER A 38 -6.10 5.04 -12.91
C SER A 38 -5.71 5.92 -11.71
N LEU A 39 -6.68 6.52 -11.02
CA LEU A 39 -6.43 7.27 -9.78
C LEU A 39 -5.87 6.37 -8.66
N ALA A 40 -6.32 5.12 -8.60
CA ALA A 40 -5.95 4.14 -7.56
C ALA A 40 -5.34 2.86 -8.17
N SER A 41 -4.57 3.00 -9.24
CA SER A 41 -3.85 1.89 -9.87
C SER A 41 -2.62 2.39 -10.60
N ALA A 42 -1.48 1.75 -10.35
CA ALA A 42 -0.23 2.06 -11.01
C ALA A 42 0.69 0.84 -11.08
N ARG A 43 1.20 0.54 -12.27
CA ARG A 43 2.13 -0.56 -12.49
C ARG A 43 3.56 -0.11 -12.30
N LEU A 44 4.36 -0.81 -11.49
CA LEU A 44 5.80 -0.53 -11.38
C LEU A 44 6.51 -0.86 -12.69
N THR A 45 7.25 0.10 -13.26
CA THR A 45 8.03 -0.16 -14.49
C THR A 45 9.44 -0.63 -14.19
N THR A 46 10.10 -0.03 -13.20
CA THR A 46 11.44 -0.44 -12.76
C THR A 46 11.75 0.05 -11.36
N TRP A 47 12.57 -0.71 -10.63
CA TRP A 47 13.13 -0.25 -9.37
C TRP A 47 14.26 0.76 -9.60
N THR A 48 14.40 1.69 -8.65
CA THR A 48 15.49 2.68 -8.62
C THR A 48 16.04 2.75 -7.20
N LYS A 49 17.01 3.64 -6.95
CA LYS A 49 17.54 3.92 -5.60
C LYS A 49 18.17 2.70 -4.92
N GLY A 50 18.69 1.75 -5.71
CA GLY A 50 19.30 0.52 -5.21
C GLY A 50 18.32 -0.57 -4.75
N PHE A 51 17.00 -0.37 -4.93
CA PHE A 51 16.00 -1.41 -4.66
C PHE A 51 15.98 -2.46 -5.78
N ASN A 52 15.68 -3.70 -5.43
CA ASN A 52 15.47 -4.78 -6.39
C ASN A 52 14.60 -5.90 -5.78
N CYS A 53 13.32 -5.62 -5.57
CA CYS A 53 12.38 -6.60 -5.02
C CYS A 53 11.74 -7.42 -6.16
N SER A 54 11.87 -8.74 -6.09
CA SER A 54 11.25 -9.66 -7.05
C SER A 54 9.72 -9.64 -6.95
N GLY A 55 9.03 -9.91 -8.07
CA GLY A 55 7.57 -10.05 -8.10
C GLY A 55 6.79 -8.74 -7.95
N VAL A 56 7.41 -7.59 -8.20
CA VAL A 56 6.73 -6.28 -8.15
C VAL A 56 6.82 -5.54 -9.49
N VAL A 57 7.91 -5.72 -10.25
CA VAL A 57 8.02 -5.11 -11.58
C VAL A 57 6.93 -5.68 -12.48
N ASN A 58 6.22 -4.80 -13.17
CA ASN A 58 5.01 -5.06 -13.96
C ASN A 58 3.75 -5.44 -13.17
N GLU A 59 3.77 -5.33 -11.85
CA GLU A 59 2.58 -5.50 -11.00
C GLU A 59 1.99 -4.16 -10.55
N ASP A 60 0.69 -4.17 -10.25
CA ASP A 60 -0.01 -3.00 -9.67
C ASP A 60 0.34 -2.85 -8.19
N VAL A 61 1.10 -1.80 -7.88
CA VAL A 61 1.60 -1.56 -6.51
C VAL A 61 0.51 -1.12 -5.56
N VAL A 62 -0.59 -0.54 -6.07
CA VAL A 62 -1.74 -0.16 -5.24
C VAL A 62 -2.47 -1.42 -4.80
N LYS A 63 -2.70 -2.36 -5.73
CA LYS A 63 -3.29 -3.66 -5.42
C LYS A 63 -2.44 -4.44 -4.43
N LEU A 64 -1.12 -4.54 -4.65
CA LEU A 64 -0.21 -5.23 -3.73
C LEU A 64 -0.21 -4.63 -2.31
N LEU A 65 -0.40 -3.31 -2.18
CA LEU A 65 -0.57 -2.68 -0.88
C LEU A 65 -1.94 -3.01 -0.28
N GLN A 66 -3.03 -2.90 -1.07
CA GLN A 66 -4.39 -3.18 -0.60
C GLN A 66 -4.54 -4.62 -0.13
N ASP A 67 -4.00 -5.60 -0.87
CA ASP A 67 -4.02 -7.01 -0.49
C ASP A 67 -3.37 -7.19 0.91
N ALA A 68 -2.22 -6.54 1.15
CA ALA A 68 -1.55 -6.60 2.45
C ALA A 68 -2.30 -5.87 3.57
N ILE A 69 -3.05 -4.80 3.26
CA ILE A 69 -3.91 -4.08 4.21
C ILE A 69 -5.12 -4.95 4.60
N ASP A 70 -5.75 -5.59 3.61
CA ASP A 70 -6.90 -6.46 3.79
C ASP A 70 -6.55 -7.70 4.63
N GLU A 71 -5.37 -8.30 4.42
CA GLU A 71 -4.82 -9.37 5.26
C GLU A 71 -4.61 -8.96 6.73
N LYS A 72 -4.40 -7.67 6.98
CA LYS A 72 -4.27 -7.12 8.35
C LYS A 72 -5.59 -6.67 8.95
N HIS A 73 -6.71 -6.88 8.24
CA HIS A 73 -8.06 -6.48 8.67
C HIS A 73 -8.17 -4.99 9.03
N ILE A 74 -7.43 -4.15 8.32
CA ILE A 74 -7.46 -2.69 8.50
C ILE A 74 -8.51 -2.10 7.57
N ASN A 75 -9.35 -1.20 8.07
CA ASN A 75 -10.35 -0.51 7.26
C ASN A 75 -9.78 0.79 6.66
N ALA A 76 -8.90 0.64 5.66
CA ALA A 76 -8.29 1.75 4.92
C ALA A 76 -8.24 1.44 3.41
N LYS A 77 -8.53 2.46 2.58
CA LYS A 77 -8.61 2.33 1.10
C LYS A 77 -8.15 3.59 0.38
#